data_AF-A0A357T3V6-F1
#
_entry.id   AF-A0A357T3V6-F1
#
_cell.length_a   1.000
_cell.length_b   1.000
_cell.length_c   1.000
_cell.angle_alpha   90.00
_cell.angle_beta   90.00
_cell.angle_gamma   90.00
#
_symmetry.space_group_name_H-M   'P 1'
#
loop_
_entity.id
_entity.type
_entity.pdbx_description
1 polymer ?
#
loop_
_entity_poly.entity_id
_entity_poly.type
_entity_poly.pdbx_seq_one_letter_code
_entity_poly.pdbx_strand_id
1 'polypeptide(L)'
;VSIELCGGAHVRNTSEIMGFRIISEGSVATGVRRIEAVTGWEALLLAEKEKTLIKELAEVFNVEPSQLKEKVSELIAEQTQLRKTLEEIERKTALAEGEEMLSKVKEAAGHRYLVAKMSEAPMEFLRENVDRLKDKLGSGVILLGAVQGAKVNFVAGVTPDLT
;
A
#
# COMPACT_ATOMS: atom_id res chain seq x y z
N VAL A 1 -31.71 -9.76 39.37
CA VAL A 1 -32.99 -9.35 38.76
C VAL A 1 -32.86 -7.87 38.41
N SER A 2 -33.04 -7.49 37.15
CA SER A 2 -33.19 -6.06 36.79
C SER A 2 -34.65 -5.66 37.01
N ILE A 3 -34.89 -4.48 37.57
CA ILE A 3 -36.22 -3.93 37.81
C ILE A 3 -36.22 -2.51 37.28
N GLU A 4 -37.05 -2.25 36.28
CA GLU A 4 -37.16 -0.97 35.61
C GLU A 4 -38.64 -0.60 35.43
N LEU A 5 -38.92 0.70 35.34
CA LEU A 5 -40.26 1.20 35.02
C LEU A 5 -40.42 1.29 33.50
N CYS A 6 -40.87 0.20 32.87
CA CYS A 6 -41.09 0.13 31.42
C CYS A 6 -42.58 -0.15 31.11
N GLY A 7 -43.14 0.61 30.16
CA GLY A 7 -44.51 0.42 29.66
C GLY A 7 -44.59 -0.28 28.30
N GLY A 8 -43.51 -0.89 27.83
CA GLY A 8 -43.43 -1.54 26.53
C GLY A 8 -44.07 -2.93 26.49
N ALA A 9 -44.06 -3.56 25.31
CA ALA A 9 -44.39 -4.97 25.18
C ALA A 9 -43.23 -5.82 25.72
N HIS A 10 -43.54 -6.82 26.53
CA HIS A 10 -42.55 -7.72 27.12
C HIS A 10 -42.87 -9.18 26.80
N VAL A 11 -41.81 -9.95 26.63
CA VAL A 11 -41.88 -11.42 26.61
C VAL A 11 -42.21 -11.95 28.01
N ARG A 12 -42.75 -13.17 28.09
CA ARG A 12 -43.11 -13.76 29.40
C ARG A 12 -41.88 -14.20 30.18
N ASN A 13 -40.83 -14.61 29.46
CA ASN A 13 -39.55 -15.01 30.03
C ASN A 13 -38.43 -14.80 28.99
N THR A 14 -37.18 -14.77 29.45
CA THR A 14 -36.02 -14.43 28.60
C THR A 14 -35.73 -15.43 27.49
N SER A 15 -36.22 -16.69 27.57
CA SER A 15 -35.98 -17.68 26.52
C SER A 15 -36.69 -17.33 25.21
N GLU A 16 -37.78 -16.56 25.27
CA GLU A 16 -38.51 -16.09 24.09
C GLU A 16 -37.71 -15.07 23.25
N ILE A 17 -36.68 -14.43 23.84
CA ILE A 17 -35.79 -13.49 23.13
C ILE A 17 -34.82 -14.24 22.21
N MET A 18 -34.55 -15.53 22.50
CA MET A 18 -33.64 -16.40 21.77
C MET A 18 -32.21 -15.82 21.68
N GLY A 19 -31.62 -15.77 20.47
CA GLY A 19 -30.29 -15.23 20.25
C GLY A 19 -30.23 -13.75 20.61
N PHE A 20 -29.11 -13.31 21.17
CA PHE A 20 -28.78 -11.91 21.37
C PHE A 20 -27.39 -11.67 20.78
N ARG A 21 -27.27 -10.72 19.86
CA ARG A 21 -26.01 -10.45 19.16
C ARG A 21 -25.76 -8.95 19.10
N ILE A 22 -24.57 -8.55 19.55
CA ILE A 22 -24.07 -7.19 19.39
C ILE A 22 -23.58 -7.03 17.96
N ILE A 23 -24.10 -6.04 17.25
CA ILE A 23 -23.69 -5.66 15.89
C ILE A 23 -22.54 -4.68 15.96
N SER A 24 -22.68 -3.68 16.83
CA SER A 24 -21.70 -2.61 16.95
C SER A 24 -21.66 -2.09 18.37
N GLU A 25 -20.50 -1.54 18.70
CA GLU A 25 -20.31 -0.79 19.93
C GLU A 25 -19.47 0.45 19.64
N GLY A 26 -19.91 1.60 20.16
CA GLY A 26 -19.25 2.87 19.94
C GLY A 26 -19.32 3.80 21.13
N SER A 27 -18.34 4.70 21.23
CA SER A 27 -18.38 5.81 22.19
C SER A 27 -19.27 6.93 21.65
N VAL A 28 -20.17 7.46 22.49
CA VAL A 28 -21.03 8.61 22.13
C VAL A 28 -20.56 9.87 22.84
N ALA A 29 -20.06 9.74 24.07
CA ALA A 29 -19.51 10.81 24.89
C ALA A 29 -18.57 10.21 25.95
N THR A 30 -17.85 11.06 26.68
CA THR A 30 -17.02 10.62 27.80
C THR A 30 -17.84 9.80 28.81
N GLY A 31 -17.46 8.54 29.00
CA GLY A 31 -18.16 7.63 29.91
C GLY A 31 -19.45 7.00 29.37
N VAL A 32 -19.82 7.24 28.11
CA VAL A 32 -21.07 6.73 27.51
C VAL A 32 -20.77 5.86 26.29
N ARG A 33 -21.24 4.60 26.35
CA ARG A 33 -21.14 3.62 25.25
C ARG A 33 -22.53 3.34 24.68
N ARG A 34 -22.63 3.28 23.35
CA ARG A 34 -23.80 2.80 22.63
C ARG A 34 -23.51 1.39 22.15
N ILE A 35 -24.43 0.48 22.45
CA ILE A 35 -24.43 -0.88 21.96
C ILE A 35 -25.62 -1.01 21.01
N GLU A 36 -25.36 -1.44 19.79
CA GLU A 36 -26.39 -1.83 18.83
C GLU A 36 -26.45 -3.35 18.81
N ALA A 37 -27.64 -3.92 19.01
CA ALA A 37 -27.82 -5.36 19.09
C ALA A 37 -29.13 -5.78 18.43
N VAL A 38 -29.15 -7.01 17.92
CA VAL A 38 -30.34 -7.70 17.41
C VAL A 38 -30.61 -8.94 18.24
N THR A 39 -31.88 -9.33 18.28
CA THR A 39 -32.33 -10.53 18.98
C THR A 39 -33.17 -11.44 18.09
N GLY A 40 -33.57 -12.60 18.60
CA GLY A 40 -34.46 -13.50 17.88
C GLY A 40 -33.80 -14.16 16.67
N TRP A 41 -34.61 -14.41 15.64
CA TRP A 41 -34.15 -15.02 14.39
C TRP A 41 -33.14 -14.18 13.63
N GLU A 42 -33.24 -12.85 13.68
CA GLU A 42 -32.30 -11.96 13.02
C GLU A 42 -30.87 -12.12 13.57
N ALA A 43 -30.73 -12.35 14.89
CA ALA A 43 -29.43 -12.64 15.49
C ALA A 43 -28.80 -13.94 14.94
N LEU A 44 -29.63 -14.96 14.67
CA LEU A 44 -29.19 -16.24 14.14
C LEU A 44 -28.89 -16.16 12.63
N LEU A 45 -29.73 -15.48 11.85
CA LEU A 45 -29.50 -15.23 10.43
C LEU A 45 -28.20 -14.44 10.21
N LEU A 46 -27.94 -13.44 11.05
CA LEU A 46 -26.70 -12.68 11.00
C LEU A 46 -25.48 -13.58 11.28
N ALA A 47 -25.57 -14.46 12.29
CA ALA A 47 -24.49 -15.40 12.61
C ALA A 47 -24.22 -16.39 11.46
N GLU A 48 -25.27 -16.92 10.81
CA GLU A 48 -25.10 -17.83 9.68
C GLU A 48 -24.52 -17.12 8.45
N LYS A 49 -24.93 -15.86 8.20
CA LYS A 49 -24.39 -15.05 7.11
C LYS A 49 -22.90 -14.80 7.29
N GLU A 50 -22.46 -14.41 8.48
CA GLU A 50 -21.04 -14.21 8.77
C GLU A 50 -20.24 -15.51 8.65
N LYS A 51 -20.77 -16.62 9.17
CA LYS A 51 -20.16 -17.95 9.05
C LYS A 51 -20.00 -18.38 7.59
N THR A 52 -21.00 -18.11 6.76
CA THR A 52 -20.97 -18.39 5.32
C THR A 52 -19.90 -17.55 4.64
N LEU A 53 -19.86 -16.24 4.91
CA LEU A 53 -18.83 -15.35 4.38
C LEU A 53 -17.41 -15.81 4.75
N ILE A 54 -17.18 -16.23 6.00
CA ILE A 54 -15.88 -16.74 6.44
C ILE A 54 -15.50 -18.01 5.66
N LYS A 55 -16.45 -18.90 5.40
CA LYS A 55 -16.20 -20.11 4.60
C LYS A 55 -15.88 -19.79 3.16
N GLU A 56 -16.67 -18.92 2.52
CA GLU A 56 -16.43 -18.48 1.14
C GLU A 56 -15.04 -17.86 0.99
N LEU A 57 -14.62 -17.01 1.95
CA LEU A 57 -13.27 -16.45 1.95
C LEU A 57 -12.20 -17.56 2.11
N ALA A 58 -12.41 -18.50 3.04
CA ALA A 58 -11.48 -19.60 3.25
C ALA A 58 -11.31 -20.47 1.99
N GLU A 59 -12.39 -20.71 1.24
CA GLU A 59 -12.38 -21.38 -0.06
C GLU A 59 -11.58 -20.60 -1.12
N VAL A 60 -11.78 -19.28 -1.21
CA VAL A 60 -11.01 -18.42 -2.13
C VAL A 60 -9.51 -18.49 -1.86
N PHE A 61 -9.12 -18.53 -0.58
CA PHE A 61 -7.72 -18.67 -0.17
C PHE A 61 -7.22 -20.11 -0.13
N ASN A 62 -8.10 -21.09 -0.39
CA ASN A 62 -7.84 -22.53 -0.32
C ASN A 62 -7.21 -22.96 1.02
N VAL A 63 -7.80 -22.51 2.13
CA VAL A 63 -7.38 -22.83 3.49
C VAL A 63 -8.58 -23.13 4.38
N GLU A 64 -8.36 -23.70 5.56
CA GLU A 64 -9.41 -23.81 6.57
C GLU A 64 -9.76 -22.43 7.16
N PRO A 65 -11.01 -22.18 7.58
CA PRO A 65 -11.43 -20.92 8.21
C PRO A 65 -10.55 -20.47 9.39
N SER A 66 -10.03 -21.42 10.16
CA SER A 66 -9.13 -21.16 11.29
C SER A 66 -7.77 -20.61 10.86
N GLN A 67 -7.33 -20.91 9.65
CA GLN A 67 -6.04 -20.50 9.08
C GLN A 67 -6.15 -19.23 8.22
N LEU A 68 -7.37 -18.77 7.93
CA LEU A 68 -7.62 -17.62 7.06
C LEU A 68 -6.84 -16.36 7.48
N LYS A 69 -6.78 -16.07 8.78
CA LYS A 69 -6.04 -14.91 9.31
C LYS A 69 -4.53 -15.02 9.04
N GLU A 70 -3.96 -16.19 9.25
CA GLU A 70 -2.53 -16.45 9.01
C GLU A 70 -2.22 -16.32 7.52
N LYS A 71 -3.03 -16.95 6.66
CA LYS A 71 -2.87 -16.88 5.21
C LYS A 71 -2.93 -15.45 4.66
N VAL A 72 -3.87 -14.64 5.15
CA VAL A 72 -3.97 -13.22 4.77
C VAL A 72 -2.73 -12.44 5.23
N SER A 73 -2.22 -12.72 6.44
CA SER A 73 -1.04 -12.04 6.97
C SER A 73 0.23 -12.39 6.17
N GLU A 74 0.39 -13.67 5.79
CA GLU A 74 1.46 -14.14 4.91
C GLU A 74 1.44 -13.43 3.56
N LEU A 75 0.26 -13.35 2.92
CA LEU A 75 0.12 -12.70 1.61
C LEU A 75 0.43 -11.21 1.66
N ILE A 76 0.07 -10.52 2.75
CA ILE A 76 0.44 -9.10 2.94
C ILE A 76 1.95 -8.94 3.11
N ALA A 77 2.60 -9.84 3.88
CA ALA A 77 4.04 -9.82 4.06
C ALA A 77 4.78 -10.11 2.75
N GLU A 78 4.34 -11.13 2.00
CA GLU A 78 4.87 -11.49 0.69
C GLU A 78 4.69 -10.35 -0.31
N GLN A 79 3.51 -9.74 -0.39
CA GLN A 79 3.27 -8.58 -1.25
C GLN A 79 4.21 -7.42 -0.92
N THR A 80 4.44 -7.16 0.37
CA THR A 80 5.36 -6.11 0.81
C THR A 80 6.79 -6.43 0.39
N GLN A 81 7.21 -7.68 0.52
CA GLN A 81 8.55 -8.12 0.12
C GLN A 81 8.73 -8.05 -1.40
N LEU A 82 7.77 -8.53 -2.18
CA LEU A 82 7.79 -8.47 -3.64
C LEU A 82 7.87 -7.03 -4.14
N ARG A 83 7.14 -6.10 -3.52
CA ARG A 83 7.22 -4.67 -3.84
C ARG A 83 8.62 -4.09 -3.61
N LYS A 84 9.25 -4.41 -2.48
CA LYS A 84 10.65 -3.98 -2.20
C LYS A 84 11.63 -4.56 -3.22
N THR A 85 11.51 -5.85 -3.53
CA THR A 85 12.37 -6.49 -4.51
C THR A 85 12.18 -5.91 -5.91
N LEU A 86 10.95 -5.57 -6.30
CA LEU A 86 10.66 -4.90 -7.56
C LEU A 86 11.35 -3.52 -7.62
N GLU A 87 11.20 -2.70 -6.59
CA GLU A 87 11.86 -1.39 -6.49
C GLU A 87 13.39 -1.50 -6.56
N GLU A 88 13.98 -2.49 -5.88
CA GLU A 88 15.42 -2.75 -5.95
C GLU A 88 15.89 -3.16 -7.35
N ILE A 89 15.11 -3.98 -8.06
CA ILE A 89 15.42 -4.39 -9.43
C ILE A 89 15.29 -3.19 -10.38
N GLU A 90 14.21 -2.42 -10.27
CA GLU A 90 14.00 -1.21 -11.08
C GLU A 90 15.12 -0.20 -10.85
N ARG A 91 15.53 0.01 -9.60
CA ARG A 91 16.67 0.87 -9.26
C ARG A 91 17.97 0.37 -9.90
N LYS A 92 18.27 -0.93 -9.80
CA LYS A 92 19.47 -1.52 -10.43
C LYS A 92 19.46 -1.38 -11.94
N THR A 93 18.33 -1.64 -12.60
CA THR A 93 18.17 -1.48 -14.05
C THR A 93 18.35 -0.03 -14.47
N ALA A 94 17.73 0.92 -13.76
CA ALA A 94 17.87 2.34 -14.05
C ALA A 94 19.34 2.79 -13.92
N LEU A 95 20.04 2.35 -12.87
CA LEU A 95 21.47 2.66 -12.70
C LEU A 95 22.34 2.06 -13.80
N ALA A 96 22.10 0.81 -14.20
CA ALA A 96 22.83 0.18 -15.29
C ALA A 96 22.60 0.91 -16.63
N GLU A 97 21.36 1.29 -16.92
CA GLU A 97 21.02 2.07 -18.12
C GLU A 97 21.77 3.42 -18.13
N GLY A 98 21.83 4.12 -17.00
CA GLY A 98 22.58 5.37 -16.87
C GLY A 98 24.08 5.18 -17.15
N GLU A 99 24.68 4.09 -16.69
CA GLU A 99 26.10 3.81 -16.96
C GLU A 99 26.41 3.58 -18.44
N GLU A 100 25.53 2.90 -19.18
CA GLU A 100 25.69 2.74 -20.63
C GLU A 100 25.68 4.09 -21.36
N MET A 101 24.99 5.09 -20.82
CA MET A 101 24.92 6.44 -21.40
C MET A 101 26.23 7.22 -21.28
N LEU A 102 27.20 6.79 -20.46
CA LEU A 102 28.54 7.39 -20.44
C LEU A 102 29.24 7.29 -21.82
N SER A 103 28.89 6.30 -22.63
CA SER A 103 29.36 6.18 -24.01
C SER A 103 28.86 7.32 -24.93
N LYS A 104 27.83 8.07 -24.51
CA LYS A 104 27.20 9.15 -25.27
C LYS A 104 27.65 10.55 -24.81
N VAL A 105 28.66 10.63 -23.94
CA VAL A 105 29.23 11.90 -23.48
C VAL A 105 29.83 12.64 -24.67
N LYS A 106 29.52 13.93 -24.76
CA LYS A 106 30.02 14.84 -25.78
C LYS A 106 30.82 15.96 -25.15
N GLU A 107 31.58 16.67 -25.96
CA GLU A 107 32.33 17.85 -25.54
C GLU A 107 31.87 19.08 -26.33
N ALA A 108 31.72 20.21 -25.65
CA ALA A 108 31.45 21.51 -26.25
C ALA A 108 32.19 22.59 -25.47
N ALA A 109 32.88 23.49 -26.18
CA ALA A 109 33.65 24.59 -25.59
C ALA A 109 34.63 24.16 -24.47
N GLY A 110 35.23 22.96 -24.58
CA GLY A 110 36.14 22.42 -23.57
C GLY A 110 35.46 21.76 -22.36
N HIS A 111 34.13 21.65 -22.35
CA HIS A 111 33.37 21.05 -21.26
C HIS A 111 32.63 19.80 -21.73
N ARG A 112 32.64 18.75 -20.90
CA ARG A 112 31.91 17.51 -21.15
C ARG A 112 30.45 17.67 -20.76
N TYR A 113 29.55 17.14 -21.58
CA TYR A 113 28.13 17.11 -21.28
C TYR A 113 27.46 15.81 -21.72
N LEU A 114 26.38 15.44 -21.03
CA LEU A 114 25.54 14.29 -21.32
C LEU A 114 24.07 14.71 -21.35
N VAL A 115 23.43 14.52 -22.51
CA VAL A 115 21.97 14.65 -22.64
C VAL A 115 21.42 13.33 -23.10
N ALA A 116 20.58 12.70 -22.28
CA ALA A 116 20.02 11.40 -22.61
C ALA A 116 18.61 11.22 -22.07
N LYS A 117 17.85 10.37 -22.77
CA LYS A 117 16.54 9.91 -22.33
C LYS A 117 16.70 8.54 -21.68
N MET A 118 16.23 8.40 -20.45
CA MET A 118 16.11 7.12 -19.76
C MET A 118 14.76 6.47 -20.03
N SER A 119 14.72 5.15 -19.87
CA SER A 119 13.48 4.38 -19.80
C SER A 119 12.63 4.82 -18.59
N GLU A 120 11.38 4.33 -18.50
CA GLU A 120 10.38 4.79 -17.53
C GLU A 120 10.91 4.73 -16.07
N ALA A 121 11.46 5.85 -15.60
CA ALA A 121 12.15 5.93 -14.33
C ALA A 121 11.48 6.99 -13.42
N PRO A 122 11.20 6.65 -12.15
CA PRO A 122 10.84 7.61 -11.12
C PRO A 122 11.86 8.76 -11.00
N MET A 123 11.39 9.93 -10.57
CA MET A 123 12.24 11.11 -10.38
C MET A 123 13.42 10.87 -9.44
N GLU A 124 13.24 10.02 -8.43
CA GLU A 124 14.30 9.63 -7.50
C GLU A 124 15.46 8.92 -8.21
N PHE A 125 15.16 7.96 -9.08
CA PHE A 125 16.18 7.23 -9.85
C PHE A 125 16.87 8.13 -10.87
N LEU A 126 16.17 9.10 -11.45
CA LEU A 126 16.79 10.11 -12.32
C LEU A 126 17.82 10.95 -11.54
N ARG A 127 17.49 11.41 -10.34
CA ARG A 127 18.41 12.17 -9.48
C ARG A 127 19.63 11.34 -9.10
N GLU A 128 19.40 10.11 -8.66
CA GLU A 128 20.48 9.20 -8.29
C GLU A 128 21.44 8.93 -9.46
N ASN A 129 20.90 8.73 -10.67
CA ASN A 129 21.71 8.57 -11.87
C ASN A 129 22.52 9.83 -12.20
N VAL A 130 21.91 11.01 -12.13
CA VAL A 130 22.63 12.28 -12.36
C VAL A 130 23.79 12.43 -11.37
N ASP A 131 23.57 12.14 -10.08
CA ASP A 131 24.62 12.21 -9.06
C ASP A 131 25.75 11.21 -9.35
N ARG A 132 25.43 9.94 -9.60
CA ARG A 132 26.41 8.90 -9.92
C ARG A 132 27.19 9.21 -11.20
N LEU A 133 26.54 9.77 -12.22
CA LEU A 133 27.18 10.10 -13.48
C LEU A 133 28.11 11.31 -13.34
N LYS A 134 27.76 12.31 -12.51
CA LYS A 134 28.67 13.41 -12.15
C LYS A 134 29.94 12.87 -11.51
N ASP A 135 29.80 11.96 -10.54
CA ASP A 135 30.94 11.34 -9.84
C ASP A 135 31.86 10.59 -10.82
N LYS A 136 31.29 9.86 -11.79
CA LYS A 136 32.07 9.13 -12.80
C LYS A 136 32.70 10.04 -13.87
N LEU A 137 32.00 11.10 -14.27
CA LEU A 137 32.54 12.09 -15.21
C LEU A 137 33.64 12.92 -14.56
N GLY A 138 33.53 13.25 -13.27
CA GLY A 138 34.44 14.11 -12.52
C GLY A 138 34.23 15.61 -12.80
N SER A 139 33.97 15.98 -14.06
CA SER A 139 33.61 17.35 -14.47
C SER A 139 32.69 17.30 -15.69
N GLY A 140 31.52 17.95 -15.61
CA GLY A 140 30.57 18.04 -16.73
C GLY A 140 29.15 18.48 -16.37
N VAL A 141 28.33 18.65 -17.41
CA VAL A 141 26.90 18.99 -17.33
C VAL A 141 26.05 17.80 -17.76
N ILE A 142 25.05 17.42 -16.97
CA ILE A 142 24.20 16.24 -17.22
C ILE A 142 22.74 16.68 -17.26
N LEU A 143 21.99 16.22 -18.26
CA LEU A 143 20.54 16.33 -18.35
C LEU A 143 19.94 14.97 -18.70
N LEU A 144 19.19 14.40 -17.77
CA LEU A 144 18.42 13.18 -17.98
C LEU A 144 16.94 13.50 -18.05
N GLY A 145 16.23 12.82 -18.95
CA GLY A 145 14.77 12.89 -19.03
C GLY A 145 14.14 11.51 -19.10
N ALA A 146 13.01 11.32 -18.42
CA ALA A 146 12.18 10.13 -18.58
C ALA A 146 10.71 10.53 -18.75
N VAL A 147 9.99 9.74 -19.53
CA VAL A 147 8.53 9.82 -19.61
C VAL A 147 7.99 8.86 -18.56
N GLN A 148 6.98 9.27 -17.78
CA GLN A 148 6.28 8.42 -16.82
C GLN A 148 4.77 8.60 -17.03
N GLY A 149 4.16 7.65 -17.74
CA GLY A 149 2.79 7.80 -18.23
C GLY A 149 2.59 9.08 -19.06
N ALA A 150 1.71 9.98 -18.62
CA ALA A 150 1.42 11.25 -19.30
C ALA A 150 2.34 12.42 -18.89
N LYS A 151 3.27 12.20 -17.95
CA LYS A 151 4.18 13.23 -17.45
C LYS A 151 5.59 13.01 -17.98
N VAL A 152 6.36 14.09 -18.12
CA VAL A 152 7.78 14.05 -18.46
C VAL A 152 8.56 14.66 -17.30
N ASN A 153 9.54 13.92 -16.80
CA ASN A 153 10.44 14.36 -15.75
C ASN A 153 11.81 14.67 -16.36
N PHE A 154 12.41 15.78 -15.94
CA PHE A 154 13.78 16.14 -16.29
C PHE A 154 14.58 16.40 -15.02
N VAL A 155 15.83 15.94 -15.01
CA VAL A 155 16.79 16.24 -13.94
C VAL A 155 18.09 16.70 -14.59
N ALA A 156 18.54 17.88 -14.20
CA ALA A 156 19.82 18.44 -14.59
C ALA A 156 20.78 18.47 -13.40
N GLY A 157 22.05 18.19 -13.65
CA GLY A 157 23.12 18.31 -12.66
C GLY A 157 24.38 18.87 -13.29
N VAL A 158 25.05 19.75 -12.57
CA VAL A 158 26.34 20.35 -12.97
C VAL A 158 27.34 20.05 -11.87
N THR A 159 28.58 19.74 -12.24
CA THR A 159 29.66 19.54 -11.27
C THR A 159 30.12 20.90 -10.70
N PRO A 160 30.59 20.96 -9.42
CA PRO A 160 30.91 22.22 -8.76
C PRO A 160 32.01 23.06 -9.42
N ASP A 161 32.88 22.46 -10.23
CA ASP A 161 33.95 23.16 -10.95
C ASP A 161 33.45 23.98 -12.15
N LEU A 162 32.20 23.76 -12.57
CA LEU A 162 31.55 24.44 -13.70
C LEU A 162 30.45 25.42 -13.27
N THR A 163 30.32 25.69 -11.96
CA THR A 163 29.37 26.63 -11.35
C THR A 163 30.10 27.68 -10.54
#